data_AF-A0A9D8KIA9-F1
#
_entry.id   AF-A0A9D8KIA9-F1
#
_cell.length_a   1.000
_cell.length_b   1.000
_cell.length_c   1.000
_cell.angle_alpha   90.00
_cell.angle_beta   90.00
_cell.angle_gamma   90.00
#
_symmetry.space_group_name_H-M   'P 1'
#
loop_
_entity.id
_entity.type
_entity.pdbx_description
1 polymer ?
#
loop_
_entity_poly.entity_id
_entity_poly.type
_entity_poly.pdbx_seq_one_letter_code
_entity_poly.pdbx_strand_id
1 'polypeptide(L)'
;MDEELLLKYEEMLGTEVLRRLIIADRNVGYGLVSGAVSPRVELVKITRDVDMIRRYLVGLIDYIFNTLKNMNPDLVFLQGVAGSLSLAIYEISQFLGLKFRVLTTTRIKSLYICDNSPFLELKKVKNIYRDSITDPNILEDYISAAREYIESFRSKPTSPDYSELSISLAQKKLSLFRIAKQLLSDLKGVVYTSLKKYEFPLQSQTAWQVLQRNFKLSLKKRYLYKNDKLLKQKDLPKRPYCYYTLQVEPEASTMVLAPMHTDQIAVIESIAKSLPIGMNMVVKEHIPMLGLRPKGFYKRIKNIPGVFLVSPFEDNFELIKNADIVSVITGTAALEAIILGKPILIIGDSPILAIGEGAILCGDLSRLTGAIKQALESPPVDDKKLTHYIAAILSKSFEMPAEIIFESYSRVKKENIHRNLETIRKLCDNLLE
;
A
#
# COMPACT_ATOMS: atom_id res chain seq x y z
N MET A 1 -26.06 25.18 8.34
CA MET A 1 -26.16 23.95 9.15
C MET A 1 -24.95 23.06 8.91
N ASP A 2 -24.71 22.58 7.69
CA ASP A 2 -23.54 21.73 7.40
C ASP A 2 -22.18 22.41 7.66
N GLU A 3 -22.07 23.71 7.36
CA GLU A 3 -20.82 24.47 7.56
C GLU A 3 -20.46 24.65 9.04
N GLU A 4 -21.45 24.96 9.88
CA GLU A 4 -21.27 25.11 11.33
C GLU A 4 -20.86 23.78 11.98
N LEU A 5 -21.49 22.68 11.56
CA LEU A 5 -21.12 21.33 12.00
C LEU A 5 -19.70 20.96 11.57
N LEU A 6 -19.30 21.30 10.34
CA LEU A 6 -17.94 21.04 9.86
C LEU A 6 -16.89 21.81 10.66
N LEU A 7 -17.12 23.09 10.94
CA LEU A 7 -16.20 23.89 11.78
C LEU A 7 -16.07 23.28 13.18
N LYS A 8 -17.18 22.80 13.75
CA LYS A 8 -17.17 22.09 15.03
C LYS A 8 -16.36 20.79 14.96
N TYR A 9 -16.54 19.96 13.93
CA TYR A 9 -15.74 18.75 13.78
C TYR A 9 -14.27 19.06 13.50
N GLU A 10 -13.98 20.14 12.79
CA GLU A 10 -12.63 20.61 12.56
C GLU A 10 -11.95 21.03 13.86
N GLU A 11 -12.67 21.69 14.77
CA GLU A 11 -12.21 21.99 16.13
C GLU A 11 -12.01 20.70 16.96
N MET A 12 -12.93 19.75 16.86
CA MET A 12 -12.90 18.50 17.65
C MET A 12 -11.82 17.51 17.19
N LEU A 13 -11.67 17.31 15.89
CA LEU A 13 -10.85 16.25 15.28
C LEU A 13 -9.60 16.81 14.60
N GLY A 14 -9.56 18.11 14.28
CA GLY A 14 -8.48 18.76 13.55
C GLY A 14 -8.69 18.80 12.03
N THR A 15 -8.20 19.88 11.41
CA THR A 15 -8.24 20.09 9.95
C THR A 15 -7.62 18.95 9.16
N GLU A 16 -6.49 18.42 9.65
CA GLU A 16 -5.77 17.34 8.97
C GLU A 16 -6.65 16.09 8.86
N VAL A 17 -7.36 15.72 9.95
CA VAL A 17 -8.23 14.54 9.98
C VAL A 17 -9.32 14.65 8.92
N LEU A 18 -10.05 15.77 8.87
CA LEU A 18 -11.12 15.97 7.88
C LEU A 18 -10.59 15.85 6.45
N ARG A 19 -9.42 16.44 6.16
CA ARG A 19 -8.80 16.34 4.83
C ARG A 19 -8.37 14.91 4.50
N ARG A 20 -7.83 14.18 5.46
CA ARG A 20 -7.44 12.76 5.28
C ARG A 20 -8.65 11.87 5.04
N LEU A 21 -9.79 12.14 5.68
CA LEU A 21 -11.04 11.41 5.40
C LEU A 21 -11.48 11.58 3.94
N ILE A 22 -11.35 12.78 3.37
CA ILE A 22 -11.63 13.00 1.95
C ILE A 22 -10.64 12.21 1.09
N ILE A 23 -9.33 12.38 1.32
CA ILE A 23 -8.26 11.78 0.51
C ILE A 23 -8.33 10.24 0.56
N ALA A 24 -8.68 9.65 1.71
CA ALA A 24 -8.78 8.21 1.88
C ALA A 24 -9.92 7.57 1.06
N ASP A 25 -10.95 8.33 0.65
CA ASP A 25 -12.02 7.81 -0.20
C ASP A 25 -11.67 7.93 -1.69
N ARG A 26 -11.55 6.78 -2.37
CA ARG A 26 -11.20 6.73 -3.80
C ARG A 26 -12.24 7.35 -4.74
N ASN A 27 -13.48 7.53 -4.27
CA ASN A 27 -14.55 8.14 -5.03
C ASN A 27 -14.67 9.63 -4.70
N VAL A 28 -14.72 9.97 -3.41
CA VAL A 28 -14.92 11.36 -2.95
C VAL A 28 -13.63 12.17 -3.11
N GLY A 29 -12.49 11.64 -2.67
CA GLY A 29 -11.18 12.29 -2.77
C GLY A 29 -10.54 12.22 -4.13
N TYR A 30 -11.22 11.68 -5.16
CA TYR A 30 -10.63 11.51 -6.49
C TYR A 30 -10.04 12.81 -7.06
N GLY A 31 -10.67 13.96 -6.80
CA GLY A 31 -10.17 15.27 -7.25
C GLY A 31 -8.81 15.66 -6.65
N LEU A 32 -8.44 15.08 -5.51
CA LEU A 32 -7.20 15.35 -4.78
C LEU A 32 -6.10 14.31 -5.01
N VAL A 33 -6.42 13.20 -5.70
CA VAL A 33 -5.51 12.07 -5.93
C VAL A 33 -5.16 12.00 -7.42
N SER A 34 -4.28 12.90 -7.87
CA SER A 34 -3.80 12.95 -9.26
C SER A 34 -2.79 11.83 -9.55
N GLY A 35 -3.21 10.78 -10.25
CA GLY A 35 -2.32 9.65 -10.61
C GLY A 35 -3.01 8.28 -10.51
N ALA A 36 -4.03 8.22 -9.66
CA ALA A 36 -4.84 7.03 -9.43
C ALA A 36 -5.80 6.71 -10.60
N VAL A 37 -6.24 5.46 -10.63
CA VAL A 37 -7.32 5.02 -11.53
C VAL A 37 -8.62 5.69 -11.11
N SER A 38 -9.15 6.56 -11.96
CA SER A 38 -10.46 7.17 -11.74
C SER A 38 -11.59 6.13 -11.76
N PRO A 39 -12.35 5.96 -10.67
CA PRO A 39 -13.57 5.18 -10.69
C PRO A 39 -14.60 5.89 -11.58
N ARG A 40 -15.11 5.21 -12.60
CA ARG A 40 -16.23 5.72 -13.40
C ARG A 40 -17.55 5.38 -12.70
N VAL A 41 -17.87 6.08 -11.63
CA VAL A 41 -19.08 5.85 -10.81
C VAL A 41 -19.81 7.17 -10.61
N GLU A 42 -21.10 7.11 -10.24
CA GLU A 42 -21.93 8.30 -10.09
C GLU A 42 -21.47 9.17 -8.91
N LEU A 43 -21.02 8.53 -7.82
CA LEU A 43 -20.50 9.23 -6.65
C LEU A 43 -19.35 10.19 -7.01
N VAL A 44 -18.43 9.79 -7.89
CA VAL A 44 -17.30 10.64 -8.35
C VAL A 44 -17.78 11.88 -9.13
N LYS A 45 -18.92 11.79 -9.82
CA LYS A 45 -19.47 12.95 -10.55
C LYS A 45 -20.08 13.97 -9.59
N ILE A 46 -20.86 13.48 -8.63
CA ILE A 46 -21.57 14.31 -7.66
C ILE A 46 -20.57 14.99 -6.70
N THR A 47 -19.53 14.27 -6.30
CA THR A 47 -18.48 14.77 -5.39
C THR A 47 -17.42 15.65 -6.07
N ARG A 48 -17.69 16.13 -7.29
CA ARG A 48 -16.96 17.29 -7.86
C ARG A 48 -17.42 18.60 -7.26
N ASP A 49 -18.64 18.63 -6.76
CA ASP A 49 -19.19 19.75 -6.00
C ASP A 49 -18.64 19.71 -4.57
N VAL A 50 -18.04 20.83 -4.15
CA VAL A 50 -17.47 20.98 -2.81
C VAL A 50 -18.54 20.85 -1.73
N ASP A 51 -19.76 21.31 -1.98
CA ASP A 51 -20.84 21.22 -0.99
C ASP A 51 -21.32 19.78 -0.82
N MET A 52 -21.22 18.96 -1.86
CA MET A 52 -21.48 17.52 -1.75
C MET A 52 -20.40 16.79 -0.96
N ILE A 53 -19.13 17.18 -1.11
CA ILE A 53 -18.04 16.65 -0.27
C ILE A 53 -18.27 17.02 1.20
N ARG A 54 -18.65 18.27 1.47
CA ARG A 54 -18.97 18.77 2.82
C ARG A 54 -20.10 17.97 3.47
N ARG A 55 -21.21 17.77 2.75
CA ARG A 55 -22.34 16.93 3.22
C ARG A 55 -21.95 15.48 3.48
N TYR A 56 -21.13 14.92 2.59
CA TYR A 56 -20.60 13.57 2.78
C TYR A 56 -19.80 13.46 4.09
N LEU A 57 -18.93 14.43 4.38
CA LEU A 57 -18.14 14.43 5.61
C LEU A 57 -19.01 14.55 6.86
N VAL A 58 -19.97 15.48 6.87
CA VAL A 58 -20.90 15.62 8.01
C VAL A 58 -21.63 14.30 8.24
N GLY A 59 -22.25 13.72 7.20
CA GLY A 59 -22.99 12.47 7.31
C GLY A 59 -22.12 11.29 7.75
N LEU A 60 -20.88 11.20 7.26
CA LEU A 60 -19.94 10.17 7.66
C LEU A 60 -19.56 10.30 9.15
N ILE A 61 -19.17 11.51 9.57
CA ILE A 61 -18.73 11.77 10.94
C ILE A 61 -19.90 11.57 11.90
N ASP A 62 -21.08 12.13 11.62
CA ASP A 62 -22.29 11.95 12.43
C ASP A 62 -22.65 10.48 12.59
N TYR A 63 -22.67 9.73 11.49
CA TYR A 63 -23.03 8.32 11.53
C TYR A 63 -22.07 7.53 12.43
N ILE A 64 -20.75 7.71 12.25
CA ILE A 64 -19.75 6.98 13.04
C ILE A 64 -19.75 7.44 14.50
N PHE A 65 -19.81 8.75 14.74
CA PHE A 65 -19.82 9.31 16.09
C PHE A 65 -21.02 8.83 16.89
N ASN A 66 -22.23 8.91 16.32
CA ASN A 66 -23.44 8.42 16.97
C ASN A 66 -23.40 6.91 17.17
N THR A 67 -22.89 6.14 16.20
CA THR A 67 -22.77 4.69 16.31
C THR A 67 -21.85 4.30 17.48
N LEU A 68 -20.63 4.84 17.52
CA LEU A 68 -19.65 4.49 18.55
C LEU A 68 -20.08 4.99 19.93
N LYS A 69 -20.68 6.18 20.03
CA LYS A 69 -21.18 6.73 21.29
C LYS A 69 -22.35 5.90 21.85
N ASN A 70 -23.28 5.49 21.00
CA ASN A 70 -24.45 4.71 21.43
C ASN A 70 -24.08 3.26 21.77
N MET A 71 -23.16 2.66 21.01
CA MET A 71 -22.68 1.30 21.30
C MET A 71 -21.75 1.25 22.52
N ASN A 72 -20.96 2.31 22.73
CA ASN A 72 -19.94 2.42 23.77
C ASN A 72 -19.07 1.15 23.93
N PRO A 73 -18.39 0.69 22.86
CA PRO A 73 -17.68 -0.59 22.88
C PRO A 73 -16.40 -0.52 23.72
N ASP A 74 -16.06 -1.60 24.43
CA ASP A 74 -14.77 -1.72 25.14
C ASP A 74 -13.57 -1.77 24.18
N LEU A 75 -13.79 -2.24 22.96
CA LEU A 75 -12.79 -2.40 21.91
C LEU A 75 -13.41 -2.24 20.52
N VAL A 76 -12.75 -1.44 19.68
CA VAL A 76 -13.02 -1.34 18.24
C VAL A 76 -11.93 -2.10 17.48
N PHE A 77 -12.34 -3.08 16.67
CA PHE A 77 -11.44 -3.88 15.86
C PHE A 77 -11.75 -3.75 14.37
N LEU A 78 -10.72 -3.50 13.55
CA LEU A 78 -10.82 -3.51 12.09
C LEU A 78 -9.79 -4.47 11.47
N GLN A 79 -10.19 -5.20 10.42
CA GLN A 79 -9.26 -6.03 9.65
C GLN A 79 -8.21 -5.17 8.89
N GLY A 80 -8.55 -3.93 8.56
CA GLY A 80 -7.68 -2.99 7.89
C GLY A 80 -8.35 -1.64 7.69
N VAL A 81 -7.55 -0.59 7.55
CA VAL A 81 -8.03 0.77 7.28
C VAL A 81 -7.65 1.17 5.87
N ALA A 82 -8.63 1.16 4.96
CA ALA A 82 -8.40 1.31 3.53
C ALA A 82 -9.43 2.24 2.83
N GLY A 83 -9.98 3.18 3.58
CA GLY A 83 -10.95 4.16 3.11
C GLY A 83 -11.41 5.10 4.22
N SER A 84 -12.14 6.13 3.83
CA SER A 84 -12.76 7.14 4.69
C SER A 84 -13.58 6.54 5.84
N LEU A 85 -14.43 5.56 5.58
CA LEU A 85 -15.26 4.93 6.62
C LEU A 85 -14.42 4.31 7.73
N SER A 86 -13.47 3.43 7.36
CA SER A 86 -12.57 2.79 8.31
C SER A 86 -11.64 3.78 9.02
N LEU A 87 -11.22 4.84 8.33
CA LEU A 87 -10.37 5.88 8.92
C LEU A 87 -11.17 6.74 9.90
N ALA A 88 -12.41 7.11 9.58
CA ALA A 88 -13.31 7.81 10.49
C ALA A 88 -13.59 7.01 11.75
N ILE A 89 -13.80 5.68 11.62
CA ILE A 89 -13.92 4.79 12.79
C ILE A 89 -12.69 4.90 13.68
N TYR A 90 -11.48 4.85 13.13
CA TYR A 90 -10.25 4.99 13.89
C TYR A 90 -10.16 6.36 14.58
N GLU A 91 -10.25 7.46 13.82
CA GLU A 91 -10.05 8.83 14.32
C GLU A 91 -11.07 9.18 15.42
N ILE A 92 -12.35 8.81 15.21
CA ILE A 92 -13.40 9.04 16.21
C ILE A 92 -13.24 8.12 17.42
N SER A 93 -12.76 6.88 17.23
CA SER A 93 -12.42 6.01 18.37
C SER A 93 -11.33 6.63 19.24
N GLN A 94 -10.30 7.23 18.62
CA GLN A 94 -9.24 7.94 19.36
C GLN A 94 -9.82 9.13 20.12
N PHE A 95 -10.66 9.95 19.46
CA PHE A 95 -11.31 11.10 20.09
C PHE A 95 -12.17 10.70 21.31
N LEU A 96 -12.90 9.58 21.22
CA LEU A 96 -13.74 9.06 22.30
C LEU A 96 -12.95 8.28 23.37
N GLY A 97 -11.64 8.11 23.22
CA GLY A 97 -10.81 7.34 24.16
C GLY A 97 -11.08 5.82 24.11
N LEU A 98 -11.64 5.31 23.02
CA LEU A 98 -11.94 3.89 22.84
C LEU A 98 -10.68 3.11 22.48
N LYS A 99 -10.52 1.90 23.02
CA LYS A 99 -9.45 1.00 22.60
C LYS A 99 -9.65 0.62 21.13
N PHE A 100 -8.59 0.69 20.36
CA PHE A 100 -8.61 0.33 18.94
C PHE A 100 -7.56 -0.73 18.64
N ARG A 101 -7.91 -1.68 17.77
CA ARG A 101 -6.99 -2.70 17.22
C ARG A 101 -7.20 -2.84 15.72
N VAL A 102 -6.11 -3.00 14.98
CA VAL A 102 -6.13 -3.27 13.55
C VAL A 102 -5.13 -4.35 13.18
N LEU A 103 -5.53 -5.26 12.30
CA LEU A 103 -4.62 -6.24 11.73
C LEU A 103 -3.66 -5.57 10.73
N THR A 104 -2.37 -5.80 10.95
CA THR A 104 -1.28 -5.25 10.14
C THR A 104 -0.38 -6.39 9.67
N THR A 105 -0.11 -6.43 8.37
CA THR A 105 0.87 -7.36 7.81
C THR A 105 2.29 -6.94 8.17
N THR A 106 3.10 -7.89 8.62
CA THR A 106 4.53 -7.67 8.90
C THR A 106 5.38 -7.54 7.63
N ARG A 107 4.83 -7.93 6.47
CA ARG A 107 5.55 -8.14 5.21
C ARG A 107 6.60 -9.26 5.27
N ILE A 108 6.63 -10.05 6.34
CA ILE A 108 7.47 -11.23 6.51
C ILE A 108 6.57 -12.47 6.49
N LYS A 109 6.74 -13.32 5.46
CA LYS A 109 5.94 -14.56 5.29
C LYS A 109 4.42 -14.25 5.43
N SER A 110 3.69 -15.10 6.15
CA SER A 110 2.26 -14.96 6.46
C SER A 110 2.01 -14.41 7.88
N LEU A 111 2.94 -13.61 8.40
CA LEU A 111 2.88 -13.10 9.78
C LEU A 111 2.15 -11.76 9.86
N TYR A 112 1.30 -11.64 10.88
CA TYR A 112 0.48 -10.47 11.19
C TYR A 112 0.67 -10.01 12.62
N ILE A 113 0.42 -8.72 12.85
CA ILE A 113 0.45 -8.06 14.16
C ILE A 113 -0.87 -7.32 14.36
N CYS A 114 -1.39 -7.33 15.59
CA CYS A 114 -2.46 -6.42 16.00
C CYS A 114 -1.84 -5.11 16.49
N ASP A 115 -2.00 -4.02 15.72
CA ASP A 115 -1.52 -2.69 16.08
C ASP A 115 -2.66 -1.84 16.63
N ASN A 116 -2.32 -0.76 17.33
CA ASN A 116 -3.27 0.21 17.90
C ASN A 116 -3.54 1.38 16.94
N SER A 117 -2.80 1.44 15.84
CA SER A 117 -2.85 2.52 14.86
C SER A 117 -2.80 1.94 13.45
N PRO A 118 -3.59 2.47 12.50
CA PRO A 118 -3.50 2.08 11.09
C PRO A 118 -2.25 2.65 10.39
N PHE A 119 -1.46 3.50 11.06
CA PHE A 119 -0.30 4.16 10.48
C PHE A 119 1.00 3.38 10.63
N LEU A 120 0.89 2.06 10.88
CA LEU A 120 2.03 1.15 11.00
C LEU A 120 3.04 1.62 12.06
N GLU A 121 2.54 2.11 13.19
CA GLU A 121 3.42 2.59 14.26
C GLU A 121 4.22 1.46 14.91
N LEU A 122 3.63 0.25 14.96
CA LEU A 122 4.19 -0.97 15.55
C LEU A 122 4.84 -0.71 16.92
N LYS A 123 4.18 0.06 17.79
CA LYS A 123 4.73 0.49 19.10
C LYS A 123 5.28 -0.68 19.92
N LYS A 124 4.55 -1.79 20.00
CA LYS A 124 4.97 -3.01 20.73
C LYS A 124 6.29 -3.58 20.18
N VAL A 125 6.47 -3.58 18.85
CA VAL A 125 7.71 -4.02 18.19
C VAL A 125 8.86 -3.04 18.44
N LYS A 126 8.61 -1.73 18.30
CA LYS A 126 9.61 -0.69 18.54
C LYS A 126 10.17 -0.74 19.96
N ASN A 127 9.30 -0.94 20.94
CA ASN A 127 9.68 -1.04 22.35
C ASN A 127 10.56 -2.27 22.61
N ILE A 128 10.09 -3.47 22.24
CA ILE A 128 10.87 -4.69 22.49
C ILE A 128 12.17 -4.74 21.68
N TYR A 129 12.19 -4.16 20.47
CA TYR A 129 13.43 -3.98 19.71
C TYR A 129 14.43 -3.12 20.50
N ARG A 130 14.02 -1.93 20.97
CA ARG A 130 14.90 -1.03 21.73
C ARG A 130 15.45 -1.71 22.97
N ASP A 131 14.60 -2.42 23.71
CA ASP A 131 15.00 -3.10 24.94
C ASP A 131 15.98 -4.25 24.62
N SER A 132 15.77 -4.97 23.51
CA SER A 132 16.67 -6.05 23.06
C SER A 132 18.06 -5.58 22.63
N ILE A 133 18.21 -4.31 22.24
CA ILE A 133 19.53 -3.75 21.93
C ILE A 133 20.37 -3.61 23.20
N THR A 134 19.73 -3.27 24.32
CA THR A 134 20.39 -3.15 25.64
C THR A 134 20.53 -4.49 26.35
N ASP A 135 19.53 -5.37 26.27
CA ASP A 135 19.54 -6.71 26.84
C ASP A 135 19.22 -7.75 25.75
N PRO A 136 20.25 -8.37 25.14
CA PRO A 136 20.05 -9.30 24.05
C PRO A 136 19.24 -10.56 24.40
N ASN A 137 19.10 -10.89 25.68
CA ASN A 137 18.41 -12.10 26.11
C ASN A 137 16.88 -11.99 25.96
N ILE A 138 16.33 -10.77 25.85
CA ILE A 138 14.88 -10.52 25.71
C ILE A 138 14.29 -11.24 24.50
N LEU A 139 15.06 -11.39 23.42
CA LEU A 139 14.61 -11.98 22.16
C LEU A 139 15.36 -13.27 21.82
N GLU A 140 16.06 -13.89 22.77
CA GLU A 140 16.95 -15.05 22.53
C GLU A 140 16.26 -16.16 21.72
N ASP A 141 15.01 -16.50 22.07
CA ASP A 141 14.19 -17.51 21.40
C ASP A 141 13.91 -17.21 19.92
N TYR A 142 14.02 -15.95 19.51
CA TYR A 142 13.69 -15.47 18.16
C TYR A 142 14.92 -15.12 17.32
N ILE A 143 16.10 -14.96 17.94
CA ILE A 143 17.33 -14.54 17.23
C ILE A 143 17.71 -15.55 16.14
N SER A 144 17.68 -16.85 16.43
CA SER A 144 18.07 -17.89 15.47
C SER A 144 17.16 -17.88 14.23
N ALA A 145 15.83 -17.79 14.44
CA ALA A 145 14.86 -17.71 13.35
C ALA A 145 14.99 -16.42 12.53
N ALA A 146 15.32 -15.30 13.19
CA ALA A 146 15.57 -14.03 12.52
C ALA A 146 16.81 -14.08 11.63
N ARG A 147 17.92 -14.67 12.11
CA ARG A 147 19.15 -14.87 11.31
C ARG A 147 18.90 -15.76 10.11
N GLU A 148 18.24 -16.90 10.31
CA GLU A 148 17.89 -17.82 9.22
C GLU A 148 17.03 -17.13 8.15
N TYR A 149 16.07 -16.30 8.56
CA TYR A 149 15.28 -15.51 7.62
C TYR A 149 16.13 -14.51 6.83
N ILE A 150 17.03 -13.77 7.48
CA ILE A 150 17.92 -12.81 6.82
C ILE A 150 18.85 -13.52 5.83
N GLU A 151 19.50 -14.61 6.24
CA GLU A 151 20.44 -15.37 5.41
C GLU A 151 19.75 -16.05 4.21
N SER A 152 18.58 -16.66 4.44
CA SER A 152 17.78 -17.25 3.36
C SER A 152 17.32 -16.18 2.38
N PHE A 153 16.90 -15.00 2.86
CA PHE A 153 16.49 -13.91 1.99
C PHE A 153 17.67 -13.32 1.19
N ARG A 154 18.84 -13.14 1.80
CA ARG A 154 20.04 -12.64 1.10
C ARG A 154 20.52 -13.61 0.02
N SER A 155 20.50 -14.91 0.31
CA SER A 155 20.94 -15.95 -0.64
C SER A 155 19.96 -16.17 -1.78
N LYS A 156 18.66 -16.25 -1.47
CA LYS A 156 17.60 -16.44 -2.46
C LYS A 156 16.36 -15.61 -2.07
N PRO A 157 16.33 -14.33 -2.46
CA PRO A 157 15.20 -13.47 -2.19
C PRO A 157 13.93 -14.07 -2.79
N THR A 158 12.88 -14.17 -1.99
CA THR A 158 11.56 -14.65 -2.42
C THR A 158 10.58 -13.50 -2.36
N SER A 159 9.77 -13.37 -3.42
CA SER A 159 8.65 -12.42 -3.38
C SER A 159 7.50 -13.01 -2.56
N PRO A 160 6.64 -12.19 -1.94
CA PRO A 160 5.46 -12.70 -1.24
C PRO A 160 4.52 -13.49 -2.16
N ASP A 161 3.86 -14.54 -1.66
CA ASP A 161 3.03 -15.47 -2.44
C ASP A 161 1.98 -14.78 -3.34
N TYR A 162 1.39 -13.67 -2.89
CA TYR A 162 0.39 -12.93 -3.66
C TYR A 162 0.95 -12.29 -4.95
N SER A 163 2.26 -12.01 -4.99
CA SER A 163 2.92 -11.36 -6.12
C SER A 163 3.10 -12.34 -7.29
N GLU A 164 3.50 -13.59 -7.02
CA GLU A 164 3.62 -14.65 -8.03
C GLU A 164 2.26 -15.00 -8.63
N LEU A 165 1.23 -15.08 -7.79
CA LEU A 165 -0.15 -15.25 -8.24
C LEU A 165 -0.54 -14.10 -9.19
N SER A 166 -0.21 -12.86 -8.85
CA SER A 166 -0.50 -11.69 -9.67
C SER A 166 0.18 -11.72 -11.04
N ILE A 167 1.45 -12.14 -11.10
CA ILE A 167 2.21 -12.30 -12.36
C ILE A 167 1.58 -13.39 -13.23
N SER A 168 1.32 -14.57 -12.66
CA SER A 168 0.73 -15.69 -13.41
C SER A 168 -0.67 -15.33 -13.93
N LEU A 169 -1.49 -14.62 -13.14
CA LEU A 169 -2.80 -14.13 -13.55
C LEU A 169 -2.70 -13.06 -14.63
N ALA A 170 -1.72 -12.15 -14.55
CA ALA A 170 -1.51 -11.11 -15.55
C ALA A 170 -1.13 -11.72 -16.91
N GLN A 171 -0.20 -12.67 -16.93
CA GLN A 171 0.18 -13.42 -18.13
C GLN A 171 -1.00 -14.22 -18.69
N LYS A 172 -1.75 -14.91 -17.82
CA LYS A 172 -2.97 -15.65 -18.20
C LYS A 172 -4.04 -14.75 -18.82
N LYS A 173 -4.20 -13.51 -18.34
CA LYS A 173 -5.17 -12.51 -18.85
C LYS A 173 -4.82 -11.95 -20.23
N LEU A 174 -3.67 -12.30 -20.81
CA LEU A 174 -3.31 -11.91 -22.18
C LEU A 174 -3.87 -12.84 -23.26
N SER A 175 -4.32 -14.04 -22.90
CA SER A 175 -4.92 -14.98 -23.84
C SER A 175 -6.13 -14.36 -24.55
N LEU A 176 -6.12 -14.38 -25.90
CA LEU A 176 -7.23 -13.90 -26.73
C LEU A 176 -8.55 -14.56 -26.34
N PHE A 177 -8.52 -15.88 -26.14
CA PHE A 177 -9.67 -16.67 -25.73
C PHE A 177 -10.24 -16.20 -24.39
N ARG A 178 -9.40 -15.96 -23.37
CA ARG A 178 -9.87 -15.48 -22.07
C ARG A 178 -10.43 -14.06 -22.13
N ILE A 179 -9.84 -13.20 -22.96
CA ILE A 179 -10.36 -11.85 -23.19
C ILE A 179 -11.74 -11.92 -23.85
N ALA A 180 -11.90 -12.73 -24.90
CA ALA A 180 -13.20 -12.93 -25.55
C ALA A 180 -14.24 -13.50 -24.55
N LYS A 181 -13.86 -14.51 -23.76
CA LYS A 181 -14.72 -15.08 -22.72
C LYS A 181 -15.15 -14.04 -21.67
N GLN A 182 -14.23 -13.18 -21.21
CA GLN A 182 -14.55 -12.10 -20.27
C GLN A 182 -15.51 -11.09 -20.89
N LEU A 183 -15.25 -10.63 -22.12
CA LEU A 183 -16.11 -9.66 -22.81
C LEU A 183 -17.51 -10.22 -23.07
N LEU A 184 -17.63 -11.50 -23.41
CA LEU A 184 -18.93 -12.19 -23.53
C LEU A 184 -19.66 -12.23 -22.19
N SER A 185 -18.96 -12.51 -21.08
CA SER A 185 -19.55 -12.48 -19.74
C SER A 185 -20.02 -11.07 -19.36
N ASP A 186 -19.23 -10.05 -19.64
CA ASP A 186 -19.57 -8.66 -19.38
C ASP A 186 -20.79 -8.23 -20.22
N LEU A 187 -20.85 -8.64 -21.50
CA LEU A 187 -21.98 -8.39 -22.39
C LEU A 187 -23.28 -9.05 -21.88
N LYS A 188 -23.20 -10.30 -21.40
CA LYS A 188 -24.34 -10.96 -20.75
C LYS A 188 -24.83 -10.17 -19.52
N GLY A 189 -23.89 -9.64 -18.73
CA GLY A 189 -24.21 -8.75 -17.61
C GLY A 189 -24.94 -7.47 -18.05
N VAL A 190 -24.50 -6.85 -19.16
CA VAL A 190 -25.17 -5.68 -19.75
C VAL A 190 -26.61 -6.02 -20.15
N VAL A 191 -26.81 -7.13 -20.87
CA VAL A 191 -28.14 -7.57 -21.31
C VAL A 191 -29.04 -7.85 -20.10
N TYR A 192 -28.55 -8.61 -19.13
CA TYR A 192 -29.30 -8.96 -17.92
C TYR A 192 -29.75 -7.72 -17.13
N THR A 193 -28.82 -6.80 -16.85
CA THR A 193 -29.11 -5.60 -16.07
C THR A 193 -30.03 -4.63 -16.81
N SER A 194 -29.92 -4.55 -18.14
CA SER A 194 -30.84 -3.78 -18.99
C SER A 194 -32.26 -4.34 -18.95
N LEU A 195 -32.42 -5.66 -19.11
CA LEU A 195 -33.73 -6.33 -19.08
C LEU A 195 -34.41 -6.23 -17.72
N LYS A 196 -33.63 -6.30 -16.63
CA LYS A 196 -34.12 -6.20 -15.25
C LYS A 196 -34.28 -4.77 -14.73
N LYS A 197 -33.94 -3.75 -15.53
CA LYS A 197 -33.91 -2.33 -15.11
C LYS A 197 -33.19 -2.16 -13.77
N TYR A 198 -32.04 -2.82 -13.62
CA TYR A 198 -31.30 -2.84 -12.36
C TYR A 198 -30.76 -1.46 -12.02
N GLU A 199 -31.10 -0.96 -10.83
CA GLU A 199 -30.55 0.28 -10.29
C GLU A 199 -29.22 0.02 -9.59
N PHE A 200 -28.18 0.75 -10.01
CA PHE A 200 -26.84 0.58 -9.45
C PHE A 200 -26.62 1.53 -8.28
N PRO A 201 -26.01 1.07 -7.17
CA PRO A 201 -25.54 1.96 -6.11
C PRO A 201 -24.58 3.03 -6.64
N LEU A 202 -24.55 4.21 -5.99
CA LEU A 202 -23.75 5.36 -6.45
C LEU A 202 -22.24 5.06 -6.56
N GLN A 203 -21.73 4.17 -5.71
CA GLN A 203 -20.34 3.71 -5.69
C GLN A 203 -20.02 2.57 -6.68
N SER A 204 -21.04 2.05 -7.37
CA SER A 204 -20.90 0.90 -8.27
C SER A 204 -20.79 1.33 -9.73
N GLN A 205 -20.02 0.56 -10.50
CA GLN A 205 -19.99 0.71 -11.96
C GLN A 205 -21.20 0.01 -12.57
N THR A 206 -21.78 0.62 -13.60
CA THR A 206 -22.79 -0.05 -14.42
C THR A 206 -22.15 -1.17 -15.23
N ALA A 207 -22.95 -2.16 -15.64
CA ALA A 207 -22.46 -3.26 -16.48
C ALA A 207 -21.79 -2.74 -17.78
N TRP A 208 -22.33 -1.66 -18.36
CA TRP A 208 -21.74 -1.00 -19.52
C TRP A 208 -20.36 -0.40 -19.24
N GLN A 209 -20.19 0.26 -18.10
CA GLN A 209 -18.90 0.82 -17.69
C GLN A 209 -17.87 -0.29 -17.46
N VAL A 210 -18.27 -1.42 -16.86
CA VAL A 210 -17.40 -2.59 -16.66
C VAL A 210 -16.94 -3.16 -18.00
N LEU A 211 -17.85 -3.39 -18.95
CA LEU A 211 -17.53 -3.88 -20.29
C LEU A 211 -16.55 -2.93 -21.00
N GLN A 212 -16.85 -1.63 -21.04
CA GLN A 212 -15.98 -0.63 -21.65
C GLN A 212 -14.60 -0.57 -20.99
N ARG A 213 -14.55 -0.66 -19.66
CA ARG A 213 -13.30 -0.68 -18.89
C ARG A 213 -12.47 -1.90 -19.27
N ASN A 214 -13.05 -3.09 -19.19
CA ASN A 214 -12.35 -4.35 -19.46
C ASN A 214 -11.85 -4.39 -20.92
N PHE A 215 -12.66 -3.94 -21.88
CA PHE A 215 -12.25 -3.80 -23.28
C PHE A 215 -11.04 -2.87 -23.45
N LYS A 216 -11.10 -1.64 -22.90
CA LYS A 216 -9.99 -0.68 -22.96
C LYS A 216 -8.73 -1.22 -22.27
N LEU A 217 -8.88 -1.91 -21.14
CA LEU A 217 -7.76 -2.53 -20.43
C LEU A 217 -7.10 -3.64 -21.23
N SER A 218 -7.87 -4.48 -21.92
CA SER A 218 -7.33 -5.53 -22.78
C SER A 218 -6.49 -4.96 -23.93
N LEU A 219 -6.93 -3.86 -24.54
CA LEU A 219 -6.16 -3.15 -25.57
C LEU A 219 -4.88 -2.54 -25.01
N LYS A 220 -4.97 -1.83 -23.87
CA LYS A 220 -3.81 -1.20 -23.22
C LYS A 220 -2.76 -2.22 -22.77
N LYS A 221 -3.19 -3.32 -22.14
CA LYS A 221 -2.28 -4.40 -21.73
C LYS A 221 -1.57 -4.96 -22.96
N ARG A 222 -2.30 -5.32 -24.01
CA ARG A 222 -1.68 -5.78 -25.26
C ARG A 222 -0.65 -4.80 -25.81
N TYR A 223 -0.97 -3.51 -25.83
CA TYR A 223 -0.04 -2.48 -26.27
C TYR A 223 1.23 -2.46 -25.41
N LEU A 224 1.12 -2.49 -24.08
CA LEU A 224 2.27 -2.48 -23.17
C LEU A 224 3.10 -3.76 -23.22
N TYR A 225 2.48 -4.92 -23.44
CA TYR A 225 3.16 -6.21 -23.56
C TYR A 225 3.84 -6.43 -24.91
N LYS A 226 3.19 -6.00 -26.02
CA LYS A 226 3.73 -6.22 -27.38
C LYS A 226 4.74 -5.16 -27.80
N ASN A 227 4.65 -3.96 -27.27
CA ASN A 227 5.67 -2.96 -27.54
C ASN A 227 6.85 -3.22 -26.60
N ASP A 228 7.91 -3.81 -27.15
CA ASP A 228 9.26 -3.99 -26.55
C ASP A 228 9.97 -2.64 -26.27
N LYS A 229 9.19 -1.58 -26.00
CA LYS A 229 9.65 -0.21 -25.72
C LYS A 229 9.93 0.03 -24.25
N LEU A 230 9.70 -0.96 -23.39
CA LEU A 230 10.13 -0.91 -22.00
C LEU A 230 11.55 -1.49 -21.93
N LEU A 231 12.41 -0.83 -21.17
CA LEU A 231 13.80 -1.24 -21.08
C LEU A 231 13.89 -2.53 -20.28
N LYS A 232 14.69 -3.48 -20.76
CA LYS A 232 15.12 -4.62 -19.95
C LYS A 232 16.26 -4.15 -19.06
N GLN A 233 16.48 -4.83 -17.94
CA GLN A 233 17.53 -4.46 -17.00
C GLN A 233 18.91 -4.41 -17.67
N LYS A 234 19.20 -5.35 -18.57
CA LYS A 234 20.46 -5.41 -19.33
C LYS A 234 20.70 -4.21 -20.27
N ASP A 235 19.64 -3.49 -20.65
CA ASP A 235 19.69 -2.36 -21.58
C ASP A 235 19.81 -1.02 -20.84
N LEU A 236 19.83 -1.04 -19.50
CA LEU A 236 20.04 0.16 -18.69
C LEU A 236 21.46 0.71 -18.90
N PRO A 237 21.64 2.05 -18.90
CA PRO A 237 22.97 2.62 -18.90
C PRO A 237 23.77 2.13 -17.70
N LYS A 238 25.04 1.77 -17.92
CA LYS A 238 25.98 1.38 -16.86
C LYS A 238 26.40 2.61 -16.05
N ARG A 239 25.51 3.07 -15.18
CA ARG A 239 25.69 4.19 -14.25
C ARG A 239 25.06 3.84 -12.91
N PRO A 240 25.51 4.46 -11.82
CA PRO A 240 24.80 4.40 -10.55
C PRO A 240 23.33 4.76 -10.73
N TYR A 241 22.44 4.17 -9.94
CA TYR A 241 21.03 4.52 -9.98
C TYR A 241 20.28 4.42 -8.66
N CYS A 242 19.28 5.30 -8.55
CA CYS A 242 18.20 5.21 -7.58
C CYS A 242 17.08 4.35 -8.15
N TYR A 243 16.73 3.26 -7.47
CA TYR A 243 15.60 2.42 -7.83
C TYR A 243 14.31 2.93 -7.18
N TYR A 244 13.21 2.98 -7.93
CA TYR A 244 11.89 3.35 -7.42
C TYR A 244 10.81 2.40 -7.96
N THR A 245 10.06 1.80 -7.03
CA THR A 245 8.91 0.96 -7.37
C THR A 245 7.62 1.77 -7.30
N LEU A 246 6.90 1.84 -8.42
CA LEU A 246 5.56 2.44 -8.41
C LEU A 246 4.61 1.62 -7.53
N GLN A 247 3.84 2.28 -6.68
CA GLN A 247 2.83 1.67 -5.82
C GLN A 247 1.46 1.55 -6.49
N VAL A 248 0.60 0.67 -5.98
CA VAL A 248 -0.79 0.55 -6.44
C VAL A 248 -1.58 1.81 -6.06
N GLU A 249 -2.39 2.31 -7.00
CA GLU A 249 -3.25 3.47 -6.76
C GLU A 249 -4.60 3.32 -7.47
N PRO A 250 -5.73 3.59 -6.79
CA PRO A 250 -5.87 4.03 -5.40
C PRO A 250 -5.67 2.88 -4.38
N GLU A 251 -4.88 3.09 -3.33
CA GLU A 251 -4.62 2.11 -2.24
C GLU A 251 -4.40 2.82 -0.90
N ALA A 252 -4.63 2.11 0.22
CA ALA A 252 -4.34 2.60 1.58
C ALA A 252 -2.87 3.00 1.77
N SER A 253 -1.95 2.28 1.12
CA SER A 253 -0.49 2.51 1.17
C SER A 253 -0.09 3.93 0.75
N THR A 254 -0.86 4.54 -0.14
CA THR A 254 -0.70 5.95 -0.54
C THR A 254 -1.72 6.83 0.15
N MET A 255 -3.01 6.56 0.00
CA MET A 255 -4.07 7.49 0.40
C MET A 255 -4.30 7.62 1.91
N VAL A 256 -3.91 6.62 2.71
CA VAL A 256 -4.02 6.65 4.18
C VAL A 256 -2.66 6.93 4.81
N LEU A 257 -1.62 6.22 4.37
CA LEU A 257 -0.28 6.28 4.97
C LEU A 257 0.59 7.43 4.45
N ALA A 258 0.36 7.91 3.21
CA ALA A 258 1.14 8.99 2.61
C ALA A 258 0.25 9.93 1.76
N PRO A 259 -0.81 10.52 2.36
CA PRO A 259 -1.85 11.27 1.62
C PRO A 259 -1.29 12.48 0.84
N MET A 260 -0.14 13.01 1.25
CA MET A 260 0.54 14.13 0.58
C MET A 260 1.37 13.71 -0.65
N HIS A 261 1.57 12.41 -0.87
CA HIS A 261 2.46 11.87 -1.90
C HIS A 261 1.73 10.94 -2.88
N THR A 262 0.42 11.13 -3.05
CA THR A 262 -0.40 10.31 -3.97
C THR A 262 -0.14 10.59 -5.45
N ASP A 263 0.55 11.67 -5.81
CA ASP A 263 1.03 11.88 -7.17
C ASP A 263 2.45 11.32 -7.30
N GLN A 264 2.53 10.05 -7.69
CA GLN A 264 3.82 9.38 -7.87
C GLN A 264 4.67 9.99 -8.98
N ILE A 265 4.08 10.69 -9.97
CA ILE A 265 4.91 11.37 -10.97
C ILE A 265 5.60 12.57 -10.32
N ALA A 266 4.90 13.33 -9.48
CA ALA A 266 5.51 14.44 -8.74
C ALA A 266 6.65 13.96 -7.82
N VAL A 267 6.49 12.81 -7.16
CA VAL A 267 7.56 12.17 -6.36
C VAL A 267 8.75 11.79 -7.24
N ILE A 268 8.52 11.10 -8.37
CA ILE A 268 9.58 10.72 -9.32
C ILE A 268 10.31 11.95 -9.86
N GLU A 269 9.57 12.98 -10.27
CA GLU A 269 10.15 14.24 -10.77
C GLU A 269 11.01 14.93 -9.69
N SER A 270 10.57 14.91 -8.43
CA SER A 270 11.29 15.54 -7.32
C SER A 270 12.56 14.77 -6.96
N ILE A 271 12.50 13.44 -6.93
CA ILE A 271 13.68 12.59 -6.73
C ILE A 271 14.68 12.80 -7.86
N ALA A 272 14.25 12.70 -9.12
CA ALA A 272 15.12 12.86 -10.29
C ALA A 272 15.84 14.21 -10.32
N LYS A 273 15.17 15.31 -9.94
CA LYS A 273 15.78 16.65 -9.79
C LYS A 273 16.85 16.72 -8.71
N SER A 274 16.81 15.81 -7.74
CA SER A 274 17.64 15.82 -6.54
C SER A 274 18.78 14.80 -6.56
N LEU A 275 18.83 13.92 -7.58
CA LEU A 275 19.90 12.94 -7.74
C LEU A 275 21.22 13.62 -8.15
N PRO A 276 22.38 13.07 -7.73
CA PRO A 276 23.67 13.47 -8.28
C PRO A 276 23.71 13.35 -9.81
N ILE A 277 24.42 14.25 -10.49
CA ILE A 277 24.43 14.35 -11.97
C ILE A 277 24.87 13.07 -12.70
N GLY A 278 25.70 12.25 -12.05
CA GLY A 278 26.17 10.97 -12.58
C GLY A 278 25.19 9.81 -12.41
N MET A 279 24.10 10.01 -11.66
CA MET A 279 23.17 8.96 -11.25
C MET A 279 21.87 9.04 -12.03
N ASN A 280 21.33 7.88 -12.39
CA ASN A 280 20.04 7.75 -13.05
C ASN A 280 18.93 7.37 -12.06
N MET A 281 17.68 7.48 -12.49
CA MET A 281 16.54 6.89 -11.79
C MET A 281 15.99 5.73 -12.60
N VAL A 282 15.77 4.58 -11.96
CA VAL A 282 15.12 3.41 -12.56
C VAL A 282 13.77 3.22 -11.91
N VAL A 283 12.72 3.27 -12.73
CA VAL A 283 11.32 3.15 -12.29
C VAL A 283 10.73 1.84 -12.80
N LYS A 284 10.08 1.07 -11.93
CA LYS A 284 9.33 -0.15 -12.30
C LYS A 284 7.86 -0.04 -11.93
N GLU A 285 6.98 -0.47 -12.82
CA GLU A 285 5.53 -0.54 -12.56
C GLU A 285 5.13 -1.79 -11.78
N HIS A 286 4.13 -1.66 -10.91
CA HIS A 286 3.55 -2.79 -10.19
C HIS A 286 2.57 -3.57 -11.09
N ILE A 287 2.70 -4.89 -11.13
CA ILE A 287 1.95 -5.77 -12.06
C ILE A 287 0.42 -5.57 -12.01
N PRO A 288 -0.22 -5.54 -10.83
CA PRO A 288 -1.63 -5.17 -10.68
C PRO A 288 -2.06 -3.88 -11.38
N MET A 289 -1.18 -2.87 -11.49
CA MET A 289 -1.45 -1.56 -12.10
C MET A 289 -1.27 -1.52 -13.62
N LEU A 290 -0.79 -2.61 -14.21
CA LEU A 290 -0.45 -2.64 -15.63
C LEU A 290 -1.68 -2.34 -16.52
N GLY A 291 -1.59 -1.23 -17.26
CA GLY A 291 -2.65 -0.75 -18.15
C GLY A 291 -3.79 0.01 -17.45
N LEU A 292 -3.80 0.07 -16.12
CA LEU A 292 -4.80 0.82 -15.36
C LEU A 292 -4.47 2.31 -15.25
N ARG A 293 -3.18 2.69 -15.33
CA ARG A 293 -2.73 4.09 -15.23
C ARG A 293 -3.46 5.03 -16.22
N PRO A 294 -3.60 6.32 -15.85
CA PRO A 294 -4.12 7.36 -16.75
C PRO A 294 -3.37 7.43 -18.09
N LYS A 295 -4.04 7.97 -19.12
CA LYS A 295 -3.41 8.17 -20.43
C LYS A 295 -2.22 9.12 -20.29
N GLY A 296 -1.07 8.77 -20.87
CA GLY A 296 0.13 9.60 -20.82
C GLY A 296 1.02 9.39 -19.60
N PHE A 297 0.59 8.64 -18.57
CA PHE A 297 1.35 8.40 -17.35
C PHE A 297 2.79 7.92 -17.62
N TYR A 298 2.95 6.80 -18.33
CA TYR A 298 4.27 6.27 -18.69
C TYR A 298 5.06 7.17 -19.64
N LYS A 299 4.37 7.96 -20.49
CA LYS A 299 5.03 8.90 -21.40
C LYS A 299 5.65 10.05 -20.59
N ARG A 300 4.96 10.55 -19.56
CA ARG A 300 5.51 11.57 -18.65
C ARG A 300 6.77 11.07 -17.98
N ILE A 301 6.75 9.87 -17.37
CA ILE A 301 7.94 9.28 -16.73
C ILE A 301 9.12 9.18 -17.70
N LYS A 302 8.91 8.62 -18.91
CA LYS A 302 9.97 8.48 -19.92
C LYS A 302 10.53 9.80 -20.45
N ASN A 303 9.78 10.89 -20.30
CA ASN A 303 10.22 12.21 -20.76
C ASN A 303 11.03 12.96 -19.68
N ILE A 304 11.10 12.44 -18.45
CA ILE A 304 11.94 13.04 -17.41
C ILE A 304 13.40 12.67 -17.72
N PRO A 305 14.32 13.64 -17.88
CA PRO A 305 15.73 13.36 -18.13
C PRO A 305 16.34 12.48 -17.04
N GLY A 306 17.13 11.48 -17.43
CA GLY A 306 17.80 10.57 -16.50
C GLY A 306 16.88 9.50 -15.87
N VAL A 307 15.60 9.43 -16.27
CA VAL A 307 14.63 8.46 -15.74
C VAL A 307 14.35 7.35 -16.76
N PHE A 308 14.50 6.10 -16.33
CA PHE A 308 14.33 4.91 -17.15
C PHE A 308 13.20 4.04 -16.61
N LEU A 309 12.14 3.88 -17.40
CA LEU A 309 11.02 2.99 -17.08
C LEU A 309 11.33 1.57 -17.59
N VAL A 310 11.59 0.64 -16.67
CA VAL A 310 11.88 -0.76 -16.97
C VAL A 310 10.60 -1.58 -17.15
N SER A 311 10.74 -2.74 -17.79
CA SER A 311 9.67 -3.72 -17.90
C SER A 311 9.17 -4.14 -16.51
N PRO A 312 7.83 -4.25 -16.30
CA PRO A 312 7.29 -4.70 -15.02
C PRO A 312 7.61 -6.19 -14.74
N PHE A 313 8.13 -6.93 -15.73
CA PHE A 313 8.55 -8.33 -15.61
C PHE A 313 10.03 -8.52 -15.30
N GLU A 314 10.81 -7.43 -15.22
CA GLU A 314 12.20 -7.55 -14.73
C GLU A 314 12.20 -7.99 -13.26
N ASP A 315 13.25 -8.69 -12.85
CA ASP A 315 13.38 -9.18 -11.48
C ASP A 315 13.52 -8.01 -10.49
N ASN A 316 12.72 -8.01 -9.42
CA ASN A 316 12.72 -6.93 -8.43
C ASN A 316 14.03 -6.90 -7.63
N PHE A 317 14.52 -8.07 -7.25
CA PHE A 317 15.67 -8.22 -6.38
C PHE A 317 16.96 -7.94 -7.13
N GLU A 318 17.05 -8.28 -8.41
CA GLU A 318 18.19 -7.90 -9.25
C GLU A 318 18.26 -6.37 -9.43
N LEU A 319 17.13 -5.68 -9.56
CA LEU A 319 17.10 -4.21 -9.57
C LEU A 319 17.50 -3.63 -8.21
N ILE A 320 17.06 -4.21 -7.10
CA ILE A 320 17.48 -3.75 -5.76
C ILE A 320 18.98 -3.98 -5.54
N LYS A 321 19.49 -5.19 -5.82
CA LYS A 321 20.91 -5.56 -5.63
C LYS A 321 21.87 -4.69 -6.44
N ASN A 322 21.46 -4.26 -7.64
CA ASN A 322 22.29 -3.43 -8.50
C ASN A 322 22.09 -1.92 -8.28
N ALA A 323 21.13 -1.51 -7.45
CA ALA A 323 20.91 -0.09 -7.12
C ALA A 323 21.91 0.41 -6.08
N ASP A 324 22.22 1.71 -6.15
CA ASP A 324 23.02 2.43 -5.16
C ASP A 324 22.15 2.94 -4.01
N ILE A 325 20.87 3.21 -4.30
CA ILE A 325 19.85 3.59 -3.32
C ILE A 325 18.48 3.12 -3.79
N VAL A 326 17.63 2.69 -2.86
CA VAL A 326 16.23 2.35 -3.13
C VAL A 326 15.32 3.43 -2.54
N SER A 327 14.40 3.93 -3.33
CA SER A 327 13.42 4.93 -2.91
C SER A 327 12.01 4.37 -2.95
N VAL A 328 11.23 4.64 -1.90
CA VAL A 328 9.84 4.22 -1.78
C VAL A 328 9.00 5.31 -1.14
N ILE A 329 7.69 5.28 -1.37
CA ILE A 329 6.75 6.05 -0.54
C ILE A 329 6.51 5.30 0.78
N THR A 330 5.85 4.15 0.72
CA THR A 330 5.56 3.26 1.87
C THR A 330 5.71 1.77 1.52
N GLY A 331 6.39 1.47 0.40
CA GLY A 331 6.36 0.16 -0.25
C GLY A 331 7.18 -0.91 0.47
N THR A 332 6.83 -2.18 0.23
CA THR A 332 7.54 -3.36 0.80
C THR A 332 8.99 -3.46 0.34
N ALA A 333 9.32 -2.84 -0.80
CA ALA A 333 10.69 -2.76 -1.30
C ALA A 333 11.68 -2.14 -0.30
N ALA A 334 11.22 -1.36 0.70
CA ALA A 334 12.06 -0.89 1.79
C ALA A 334 12.61 -2.05 2.63
N LEU A 335 11.76 -2.99 3.04
CA LEU A 335 12.18 -4.15 3.81
C LEU A 335 13.10 -5.07 2.99
N GLU A 336 12.78 -5.25 1.71
CA GLU A 336 13.62 -6.06 0.81
C GLU A 336 15.02 -5.43 0.64
N ALA A 337 15.07 -4.11 0.44
CA ALA A 337 16.31 -3.36 0.26
C ALA A 337 17.19 -3.36 1.52
N ILE A 338 16.59 -3.20 2.71
CA ILE A 338 17.36 -3.11 3.95
C ILE A 338 18.00 -4.46 4.30
N ILE A 339 17.27 -5.57 4.07
CA ILE A 339 17.79 -6.92 4.28
C ILE A 339 18.94 -7.20 3.30
N LEU A 340 18.84 -6.68 2.06
CA LEU A 340 19.90 -6.74 1.05
C LEU A 340 21.04 -5.74 1.26
N GLY A 341 21.05 -4.99 2.36
CA GLY A 341 22.11 -4.05 2.72
C GLY A 341 22.16 -2.80 1.83
N LYS A 342 21.03 -2.42 1.23
CA LYS A 342 20.92 -1.22 0.40
C LYS A 342 20.42 -0.03 1.22
N PRO A 343 20.98 1.17 1.02
CA PRO A 343 20.46 2.36 1.66
C PRO A 343 19.10 2.72 1.06
N ILE A 344 18.22 3.25 1.90
CA ILE A 344 16.83 3.53 1.54
C ILE A 344 16.49 4.99 1.77
N LEU A 345 15.79 5.57 0.80
CA LEU A 345 15.06 6.82 0.94
C LEU A 345 13.56 6.55 1.04
N ILE A 346 12.95 6.92 2.16
CA ILE A 346 11.52 6.74 2.40
C ILE A 346 10.84 8.10 2.36
N ILE A 347 9.82 8.25 1.51
CA ILE A 347 9.07 9.51 1.38
C ILE A 347 7.91 9.57 2.38
N GLY A 348 7.17 8.47 2.54
CA GLY A 348 6.13 8.34 3.58
C GLY A 348 6.67 7.76 4.88
N ASP A 349 5.80 7.52 5.85
CA ASP A 349 6.20 6.82 7.08
C ASP A 349 6.35 5.30 6.84
N SER A 350 7.24 4.66 7.59
CA SER A 350 7.49 3.23 7.51
C SER A 350 8.02 2.68 8.83
N PRO A 351 7.54 1.49 9.28
CA PRO A 351 8.05 0.84 10.49
C PRO A 351 9.56 0.65 10.50
N ILE A 352 10.18 0.47 9.33
CA ILE A 352 11.60 0.14 9.21
C ILE A 352 12.52 1.25 9.73
N LEU A 353 12.02 2.49 9.80
CA LEU A 353 12.72 3.63 10.41
C LEU A 353 13.07 3.39 11.89
N ALA A 354 12.36 2.47 12.56
CA ALA A 354 12.64 2.09 13.95
C ALA A 354 14.05 1.54 14.18
N ILE A 355 14.67 0.93 13.16
CA ILE A 355 16.03 0.40 13.25
C ILE A 355 17.04 1.52 13.54
N GLY A 356 16.78 2.72 13.01
CA GLY A 356 17.63 3.90 13.17
C GLY A 356 18.85 3.96 12.24
N GLU A 357 19.04 2.97 11.36
CA GLU A 357 20.15 2.88 10.41
C GLU A 357 19.70 2.34 9.05
N GLY A 358 20.43 2.66 7.99
CA GLY A 358 20.19 2.18 6.63
C GLY A 358 18.96 2.76 5.91
N ALA A 359 18.16 3.60 6.59
CA ALA A 359 16.98 4.24 6.01
C ALA A 359 16.86 5.71 6.44
N ILE A 360 16.60 6.59 5.47
CA ILE A 360 16.40 8.03 5.67
C ILE A 360 14.97 8.41 5.29
N LEU A 361 14.25 9.05 6.21
CA LEU A 361 12.92 9.63 5.97
C LEU A 361 13.06 11.03 5.35
N CYS A 362 12.31 11.28 4.28
CA CYS A 362 12.20 12.59 3.64
C CYS A 362 10.75 12.85 3.19
N GLY A 363 9.89 13.22 4.15
CA GLY A 363 8.50 13.62 3.87
C GLY A 363 8.37 15.01 3.23
N ASP A 364 9.40 15.85 3.35
CA ASP A 364 9.47 17.16 2.67
C ASP A 364 10.29 17.03 1.39
N LEU A 365 9.61 16.98 0.24
CA LEU A 365 10.25 16.82 -1.07
C LEU A 365 11.27 17.95 -1.37
N SER A 366 11.19 19.10 -0.71
CA SER A 366 12.16 20.19 -0.89
C SER A 366 13.55 19.88 -0.28
N ARG A 367 13.64 18.88 0.60
CA ARG A 367 14.89 18.47 1.29
C ARG A 367 15.55 17.24 0.67
N LEU A 368 15.04 16.76 -0.47
CA LEU A 368 15.49 15.52 -1.11
C LEU A 368 16.98 15.49 -1.40
N THR A 369 17.59 16.59 -1.84
CA THR A 369 19.05 16.62 -2.13
C THR A 369 19.87 16.24 -0.90
N GLY A 370 19.53 16.79 0.27
CA GLY A 370 20.21 16.46 1.53
C GLY A 370 19.94 15.03 1.98
N ALA A 371 18.68 14.60 1.91
CA ALA A 371 18.29 13.24 2.31
C ALA A 371 18.90 12.15 1.42
N ILE A 372 18.98 12.37 0.10
CA ILE A 372 19.64 11.44 -0.85
C ILE A 372 21.13 11.36 -0.55
N LYS A 373 21.79 12.50 -0.31
CA LYS A 373 23.21 12.52 0.06
C LYS A 373 23.45 11.72 1.35
N GLN A 374 22.66 12.00 2.39
CA GLN A 374 22.74 11.29 3.66
C GLN A 374 22.53 9.79 3.49
N ALA A 375 21.54 9.37 2.69
CA ALA A 375 21.27 7.96 2.45
C ALA A 375 22.42 7.27 1.70
N LEU A 376 23.01 7.91 0.68
CA LEU A 376 24.15 7.37 -0.06
C LEU A 376 25.42 7.25 0.80
N GLU A 377 25.61 8.17 1.75
CA GLU A 377 26.75 8.16 2.69
C GLU A 377 26.53 7.23 3.88
N SER A 378 25.30 6.75 4.10
CA SER A 378 24.97 5.88 5.22
C SER A 378 25.50 4.46 4.98
N PRO A 379 26.15 3.83 5.97
CA PRO A 379 26.49 2.42 5.86
C PRO A 379 25.22 1.57 5.80
N PRO A 380 25.33 0.33 5.27
CA PRO A 380 24.29 -0.68 5.45
C PRO A 380 23.94 -0.83 6.93
N VAL A 381 22.70 -1.25 7.20
CA VAL A 381 22.27 -1.58 8.57
C VAL A 381 23.21 -2.60 9.20
N ASP A 382 23.55 -2.40 10.47
CA ASP A 382 24.26 -3.40 11.26
C ASP A 382 23.45 -4.71 11.39
N ASP A 383 24.11 -5.85 11.16
CA ASP A 383 23.46 -7.17 11.14
C ASP A 383 22.86 -7.54 12.49
N LYS A 384 23.45 -7.10 13.61
CA LYS A 384 22.87 -7.33 14.94
C LYS A 384 21.58 -6.52 15.07
N LYS A 385 21.57 -5.23 14.72
CA LYS A 385 20.35 -4.41 14.74
C LYS A 385 19.24 -4.98 13.84
N LEU A 386 19.58 -5.36 12.61
CA LEU A 386 18.62 -5.97 11.70
C LEU A 386 18.05 -7.28 12.30
N THR A 387 18.91 -8.15 12.82
CA THR A 387 18.49 -9.41 13.47
C THR A 387 17.54 -9.16 14.62
N HIS A 388 17.87 -8.22 15.51
CA HIS A 388 17.03 -7.88 16.66
C HIS A 388 15.69 -7.26 16.25
N TYR A 389 15.67 -6.43 15.21
CA TYR A 389 14.43 -5.86 14.70
C TYR A 389 13.51 -6.92 14.08
N ILE A 390 14.07 -7.83 13.28
CA ILE A 390 13.31 -8.97 12.72
C ILE A 390 12.81 -9.88 13.86
N ALA A 391 13.66 -10.19 14.84
CA ALA A 391 13.26 -10.97 16.02
C ALA A 391 12.12 -10.30 16.81
N ALA A 392 12.16 -8.97 16.94
CA ALA A 392 11.09 -8.20 17.58
C ALA A 392 9.77 -8.34 16.81
N ILE A 393 9.80 -8.27 15.48
CA ILE A 393 8.62 -8.55 14.64
C ILE A 393 8.11 -9.97 14.87
N LEU A 394 8.99 -10.98 14.82
CA LEU A 394 8.61 -12.38 15.01
C LEU A 394 7.92 -12.58 16.37
N SER A 395 8.48 -12.01 17.44
CA SER A 395 7.95 -12.15 18.81
C SER A 395 6.56 -11.57 19.03
N LYS A 396 6.18 -10.54 18.26
CA LYS A 396 4.87 -9.86 18.36
C LYS A 396 3.90 -10.25 17.26
N SER A 397 4.29 -11.19 16.42
CA SER A 397 3.49 -11.63 15.28
C SER A 397 2.91 -13.01 15.47
N PHE A 398 1.89 -13.31 14.68
CA PHE A 398 1.29 -14.63 14.61
C PHE A 398 0.94 -14.96 13.16
N GLU A 399 0.89 -16.25 12.86
CA GLU A 399 0.59 -16.74 11.53
C GLU A 399 -0.88 -16.57 11.19
N MET A 400 -1.14 -15.96 10.03
CA MET A 400 -2.47 -15.80 9.49
C MET A 400 -2.49 -16.29 8.03
N PRO A 401 -2.94 -17.53 7.81
CA PRO A 401 -2.99 -18.13 6.47
C PRO A 401 -3.84 -17.33 5.49
N ALA A 402 -3.42 -17.29 4.23
CA ALA A 402 -4.11 -16.55 3.17
C ALA A 402 -5.58 -16.96 3.00
N GLU A 403 -5.89 -18.24 3.27
CA GLU A 403 -7.25 -18.81 3.25
C GLU A 403 -8.18 -18.16 4.30
N ILE A 404 -7.65 -17.68 5.42
CA ILE A 404 -8.45 -16.99 6.44
C ILE A 404 -8.66 -15.52 6.06
N ILE A 405 -7.62 -14.88 5.50
CA ILE A 405 -7.62 -13.43 5.26
C ILE A 405 -8.37 -13.05 3.98
N PHE A 406 -8.11 -13.79 2.90
CA PHE A 406 -8.49 -13.39 1.54
C PHE A 406 -9.63 -14.23 0.95
N GLU A 407 -10.08 -15.28 1.64
CA GLU A 407 -11.25 -16.04 1.21
C GLU A 407 -12.52 -15.22 1.44
N SER A 408 -13.44 -15.26 0.47
CA SER A 408 -14.74 -14.60 0.61
C SER A 408 -15.48 -15.22 1.80
N TYR A 409 -16.10 -14.40 2.66
CA TYR A 409 -16.90 -14.87 3.80
C TYR A 409 -17.89 -15.98 3.40
N SER A 410 -18.51 -15.86 2.22
CA SER A 410 -19.44 -16.85 1.65
C SER A 410 -18.81 -18.17 1.22
N ARG A 411 -17.49 -18.31 1.25
CA ARG A 411 -16.72 -19.49 0.83
C ARG A 411 -15.92 -20.12 1.96
N VAL A 412 -15.77 -19.42 3.10
CA VAL A 412 -15.11 -19.96 4.28
C VAL A 412 -15.90 -21.17 4.77
N LYS A 413 -15.28 -22.35 4.70
CA LYS A 413 -15.87 -23.59 5.19
C LYS A 413 -15.60 -23.77 6.68
N LYS A 414 -16.49 -24.45 7.41
CA LYS A 414 -16.28 -24.75 8.85
C LYS A 414 -14.97 -25.51 9.08
N GLU A 415 -14.61 -26.40 8.16
CA GLU A 415 -13.36 -27.14 8.20
C GLU A 415 -12.13 -26.21 8.15
N ASN A 416 -12.21 -25.09 7.42
CA ASN A 416 -11.12 -24.11 7.35
C ASN A 416 -10.93 -23.42 8.71
N ILE A 417 -12.01 -23.12 9.42
CA ILE A 417 -11.96 -22.54 10.77
C ILE A 417 -11.36 -23.56 11.75
N HIS A 418 -11.84 -24.80 11.74
CA HIS A 418 -11.35 -25.85 12.64
C HIS A 418 -9.86 -26.18 12.46
N ARG A 419 -9.34 -26.12 11.22
CA ARG A 419 -7.91 -26.31 10.95
C ARG A 419 -7.03 -25.18 11.49
N ASN A 420 -7.60 -24.01 11.75
CA ASN A 420 -6.86 -22.80 12.11
C ASN A 420 -7.24 -22.24 13.49
N LEU A 421 -7.70 -23.10 14.40
CA LEU A 421 -8.10 -22.70 15.76
C LEU A 421 -6.98 -21.97 16.52
N GLU A 422 -5.72 -22.38 16.33
CA GLU A 422 -4.58 -21.74 16.99
C GLU A 422 -4.37 -20.30 16.47
N THR A 423 -4.52 -20.06 15.17
CA THR A 423 -4.49 -18.71 14.60
C THR A 423 -5.58 -17.84 15.18
N ILE A 424 -6.80 -18.37 15.34
CA ILE A 424 -7.93 -17.64 15.92
C ILE A 424 -7.67 -17.33 17.39
N ARG A 425 -7.11 -18.28 18.15
CA ARG A 425 -6.73 -18.07 19.55
C ARG A 425 -5.70 -16.96 19.68
N LYS A 426 -4.62 -17.01 18.90
CA LYS A 426 -3.58 -15.96 18.89
C LYS A 426 -4.15 -14.60 18.49
N LEU A 427 -5.06 -14.56 17.52
CA LEU A 427 -5.77 -13.33 17.17
C LEU A 427 -6.52 -12.78 18.38
N CYS A 428 -7.35 -13.59 19.04
CA CYS A 428 -8.10 -13.17 20.23
C CYS A 428 -7.18 -12.68 21.35
N ASP A 429 -6.10 -13.41 21.66
CA ASP A 429 -5.14 -13.02 22.70
C ASP A 429 -4.53 -11.64 22.39
N ASN A 430 -4.15 -11.39 21.13
CA ASN A 430 -3.59 -10.11 20.69
C ASN A 430 -4.61 -8.96 20.63
N LEU A 431 -5.91 -9.27 20.52
CA LEU A 431 -6.97 -8.25 20.56
C LEU A 431 -7.28 -7.81 22.00
N LEU A 432 -7.12 -8.71 22.97
CA LEU A 432 -7.43 -8.46 24.38
C LEU A 432 -6.26 -7.87 25.17
N GLU A 433 -5.02 -8.05 24.69
CA GLU A 433 -3.80 -7.38 25.21
C GLU A 433 -3.71 -5.92 24.77
#